data_AF-U9UVD2-F1
#
_entry.id   AF-U9UVD2-F1
#
_cell.length_a   1.000
_cell.length_b   1.000
_cell.length_c   1.000
_cell.angle_alpha   90.00
_cell.angle_beta   90.00
_cell.angle_gamma   90.00
#
_symmetry.space_group_name_H-M   'P 1'
#
loop_
_entity.id
_entity.type
_entity.pdbx_description
1 polymer ?
#
loop_
_entity_poly.entity_id
_entity_poly.type
_entity_poly.pdbx_seq_one_letter_code
_entity_poly.pdbx_strand_id
1 'polypeptide(L)'
;MENTLQHCLSLIRFFSLSSKEFLEKVRPYKSLLKRQFYEDLLNSHLDPNSKPNDNILPPRNIRIESIIDSKIVNNLNIIVTISRWIDKLDARNNFAYLKEPYKFQLLLRGSRDGFTPKIFHELCDGKYNTITFIKVKGTEEILGGYNPLKWESSDGYGKANDSFIFSFKNNIAKDAIISNIENPEYALYNGSNIGPYFGSDLIIYSTHDEFKDYNKRYCRKRYNEKKIRDAEDDDEYYDITIEVGEDPNVKILRAHMSILCYRSPYLRRILASNKNRNKENILSHIKLSKISPEVFQIILKYIYGGTLSLNEQDTLEILKILIAAEELLLQELVDYLQKYFIENKSEWMEQHFELIHRTSFQSNSLLELQQF
;
A
#
# COMPACT_ATOMS: atom_id res chain seq x y z
N MET A 1 -24.29 5.25 -35.42
CA MET A 1 -22.85 5.58 -35.54
C MET A 1 -22.28 5.98 -34.19
N GLU A 2 -22.95 6.88 -33.45
CA GLU A 2 -22.55 7.33 -32.10
C GLU A 2 -22.40 6.17 -31.09
N ASN A 3 -23.40 5.29 -30.95
CA ASN A 3 -23.32 4.12 -30.06
C ASN A 3 -22.24 3.10 -30.45
N THR A 4 -21.95 2.94 -31.75
CA THR A 4 -20.95 1.97 -32.24
C THR A 4 -19.52 2.45 -31.98
N LEU A 5 -19.28 3.75 -32.10
CA LEU A 5 -17.96 4.35 -31.90
C LEU A 5 -17.68 4.70 -30.43
N GLN A 6 -18.70 4.79 -29.57
CA GLN A 6 -18.57 5.09 -28.14
C GLN A 6 -17.49 4.24 -27.45
N HIS A 7 -17.46 2.93 -27.72
CA HIS A 7 -16.47 2.00 -27.17
C HIS A 7 -15.07 2.15 -27.76
N CYS A 8 -14.95 2.69 -28.98
CA CYS A 8 -13.66 2.97 -29.61
C CYS A 8 -13.09 4.31 -29.14
N LEU A 9 -13.96 5.30 -28.92
CA LEU A 9 -13.57 6.64 -28.46
C LEU A 9 -12.90 6.60 -27.08
N SER A 10 -13.38 5.74 -26.16
CA SER A 10 -12.74 5.56 -24.85
C SER A 10 -11.31 4.98 -24.92
N LEU A 11 -10.93 4.36 -26.05
CA LEU A 11 -9.59 3.83 -26.27
C LEU A 11 -8.63 4.86 -26.87
N ILE A 12 -9.12 6.04 -27.28
CA ILE A 12 -8.32 7.11 -27.88
C ILE A 12 -7.77 8.00 -26.76
N ARG A 13 -6.45 8.19 -26.76
CA ARG A 13 -5.74 9.04 -25.78
C ARG A 13 -5.79 10.50 -26.22
N PHE A 14 -6.98 11.07 -26.27
CA PHE A 14 -7.24 12.40 -26.80
C PHE A 14 -6.32 13.47 -26.19
N PHE A 15 -6.16 13.43 -24.87
CA PHE A 15 -5.33 14.39 -24.16
C PHE A 15 -3.82 14.22 -24.41
N SER A 16 -3.38 13.12 -25.02
CA SER A 16 -1.98 12.92 -25.42
C SER A 16 -1.64 13.54 -26.78
N LEU A 17 -2.63 14.07 -27.52
CA LEU A 17 -2.41 14.66 -28.83
C LEU A 17 -1.73 16.03 -28.72
N SER A 18 -0.90 16.40 -29.70
CA SER A 18 -0.45 17.78 -29.83
C SER A 18 -1.60 18.71 -30.21
N SER A 19 -1.50 20.02 -29.94
CA SER A 19 -2.54 20.99 -30.33
C SER A 19 -2.78 20.98 -31.84
N LYS A 20 -1.74 20.72 -32.64
CA LYS A 20 -1.84 20.54 -34.10
C LYS A 20 -2.65 19.29 -34.46
N GLU A 21 -2.34 18.15 -33.85
CA GLU A 21 -3.07 16.91 -34.11
C GLU A 21 -4.51 16.96 -33.62
N PHE A 22 -4.78 17.63 -32.50
CA PHE A 22 -6.15 17.88 -32.05
C PHE A 22 -6.92 18.70 -33.11
N LEU A 23 -6.32 19.79 -33.60
CA LEU A 23 -6.92 20.66 -34.60
C LEU A 23 -7.20 19.93 -35.92
N GLU A 24 -6.26 19.10 -36.38
CA GLU A 24 -6.35 18.41 -37.68
C GLU A 24 -7.16 17.11 -37.62
N LYS A 25 -7.06 16.35 -36.51
CA LYS A 25 -7.56 14.97 -36.42
C LYS A 25 -8.77 14.79 -35.48
N VAL A 26 -9.04 15.74 -34.56
CA VAL A 26 -10.14 15.62 -33.59
C VAL A 26 -11.22 16.67 -33.81
N ARG A 27 -10.84 17.93 -33.99
CA ARG A 27 -11.78 19.04 -34.22
C ARG A 27 -12.79 18.80 -35.37
N PRO A 28 -12.42 18.19 -36.52
CA PRO A 28 -13.38 17.89 -37.58
C PRO A 28 -14.53 16.97 -37.15
N TYR A 29 -14.31 16.17 -36.10
CA TYR A 29 -15.27 15.20 -35.57
C TYR A 29 -15.96 15.68 -34.28
N LYS A 30 -15.98 16.99 -34.00
CA LYS A 30 -16.61 17.57 -32.80
C LYS A 30 -18.03 17.02 -32.56
N SER A 31 -18.81 16.83 -33.63
CA SER A 31 -20.19 16.35 -33.55
C SER A 31 -20.34 14.90 -33.05
N LEU A 32 -19.27 14.10 -33.07
CA LEU A 32 -19.26 12.71 -32.59
C LEU A 32 -18.87 12.59 -31.11
N LEU A 33 -18.42 13.69 -30.49
CA LEU A 33 -17.98 13.73 -29.11
C LEU A 33 -19.06 14.37 -28.24
N LYS A 34 -19.27 13.82 -27.03
CA LYS A 34 -20.15 14.44 -26.04
C LYS A 34 -19.70 15.88 -25.80
N ARG A 35 -20.64 16.83 -25.84
CA ARG A 35 -20.35 18.27 -25.75
C ARG A 35 -19.41 18.60 -24.59
N GLN A 36 -19.71 18.10 -23.39
CA GLN A 36 -18.88 18.35 -22.21
C GLN A 36 -17.45 17.84 -22.38
N PHE A 37 -17.29 16.60 -22.86
CA PHE A 37 -15.98 16.00 -23.08
C PHE A 37 -15.15 16.77 -24.13
N TYR A 38 -15.79 17.24 -25.21
CA TYR A 38 -15.10 18.05 -26.21
C TYR A 38 -14.64 19.39 -25.66
N GLU A 39 -15.46 20.07 -24.86
CA GLU A 39 -15.08 21.35 -24.25
C GLU A 39 -13.94 21.14 -23.23
N ASP A 40 -13.98 20.06 -22.43
CA ASP A 40 -12.87 19.71 -21.53
C ASP A 40 -11.57 19.45 -22.31
N LEU A 41 -11.65 18.74 -23.45
CA LEU A 41 -10.51 18.46 -24.32
C LEU A 41 -9.98 19.73 -24.99
N LEU A 42 -10.87 20.60 -25.50
CA LEU A 42 -10.49 21.88 -26.09
C LEU A 42 -9.79 22.77 -25.06
N ASN A 43 -10.34 22.87 -23.85
CA ASN A 43 -9.74 23.62 -22.76
C ASN A 43 -8.34 23.09 -22.40
N SER A 44 -8.15 21.76 -22.41
CA SER A 44 -6.82 21.15 -22.17
C SER A 44 -5.74 21.57 -23.17
N HIS A 45 -6.13 22.00 -24.37
CA HIS A 45 -5.21 22.48 -25.41
C HIS A 45 -5.06 24.01 -25.47
N LEU A 46 -6.01 24.76 -24.90
CA LEU A 46 -6.03 26.23 -24.92
C LEU A 46 -5.56 26.86 -23.61
N ASP A 47 -5.87 26.22 -22.48
CA ASP A 47 -5.47 26.65 -21.14
C ASP A 47 -4.62 25.56 -20.49
N PRO A 48 -3.30 25.81 -20.31
CA PRO A 48 -2.43 24.90 -19.56
C PRO A 48 -2.97 24.59 -18.15
N ASN A 49 -3.73 25.49 -17.53
CA ASN A 49 -4.23 25.33 -16.16
C ASN A 49 -5.55 24.56 -16.05
N SER A 50 -6.12 24.11 -17.18
CA SER A 50 -7.40 23.39 -17.17
C SER A 50 -7.23 21.98 -16.60
N LYS A 51 -8.07 21.63 -15.61
CA LYS A 51 -8.09 20.30 -14.98
C LYS A 51 -8.88 19.34 -15.87
N PRO A 52 -8.26 18.28 -16.42
CA PRO A 52 -9.04 17.24 -17.07
C PRO A 52 -9.61 16.27 -16.03
N ASN A 53 -10.65 15.52 -16.42
CA ASN A 53 -11.34 14.56 -15.56
C ASN A 53 -10.47 13.32 -15.26
N ASP A 54 -10.61 12.68 -14.09
CA ASP A 54 -9.62 11.76 -13.48
C ASP A 54 -9.30 10.44 -14.23
N ASN A 55 -9.93 10.16 -15.37
CA ASN A 55 -9.83 8.87 -16.07
C ASN A 55 -9.05 8.93 -17.40
N ILE A 56 -7.83 9.47 -17.38
CA ILE A 56 -7.05 9.70 -18.62
C ILE A 56 -6.03 8.60 -18.83
N LEU A 57 -6.07 8.01 -20.02
CA LEU A 57 -5.12 6.99 -20.43
C LEU A 57 -3.76 7.64 -20.80
N PRO A 58 -2.62 7.11 -20.33
CA PRO A 58 -1.30 7.60 -20.71
C PRO A 58 -0.99 7.30 -22.20
N PRO A 59 0.04 7.86 -22.85
CA PRO A 59 0.40 7.61 -24.26
C PRO A 59 0.81 6.15 -24.55
N ARG A 60 0.51 5.59 -25.74
CA ARG A 60 0.81 4.17 -26.09
C ARG A 60 2.27 3.92 -26.37
N ASN A 61 2.97 4.95 -26.84
CA ASN A 61 4.30 4.82 -27.40
C ASN A 61 5.42 5.05 -26.37
N ILE A 62 5.08 5.38 -25.12
CA ILE A 62 6.08 5.51 -24.06
C ILE A 62 6.38 4.12 -23.53
N ARG A 63 7.55 3.59 -23.89
CA ARG A 63 8.09 2.38 -23.28
C ARG A 63 8.71 2.76 -21.96
N ILE A 64 8.16 2.28 -20.84
CA ILE A 64 8.69 2.56 -19.50
C ILE A 64 10.18 2.19 -19.38
N GLU A 65 10.59 1.15 -20.10
CA GLU A 65 12.00 0.68 -20.20
C GLU A 65 12.95 1.74 -20.75
N SER A 66 12.45 2.68 -21.57
CA SER A 66 13.25 3.83 -22.07
C SER A 66 13.36 4.98 -21.07
N ILE A 67 12.48 4.99 -20.05
CA ILE A 67 12.40 6.02 -19.01
C ILE A 67 13.20 5.59 -17.77
N ILE A 68 13.02 4.34 -17.34
CA ILE A 68 13.63 3.82 -16.13
C ILE A 68 14.05 2.35 -16.33
N ASP A 69 15.28 2.04 -15.93
CA ASP A 69 15.76 0.66 -15.84
C ASP A 69 15.37 0.05 -14.48
N SER A 70 14.14 -0.45 -14.36
CA SER A 70 13.59 -1.04 -13.13
C SER A 70 12.99 -2.42 -13.36
N LYS A 71 13.19 -3.32 -12.40
CA LYS A 71 12.53 -4.64 -12.33
C LYS A 71 11.28 -4.63 -11.45
N ILE A 72 11.07 -3.57 -10.65
CA ILE A 72 9.98 -3.49 -9.68
C ILE A 72 8.95 -2.42 -10.03
N VAL A 73 9.33 -1.37 -10.76
CA VAL A 73 8.40 -0.37 -11.29
C VAL A 73 8.17 -0.67 -12.77
N ASN A 74 6.99 -1.20 -13.09
CA ASN A 74 6.57 -1.48 -14.47
C ASN A 74 5.32 -0.66 -14.89
N ASN A 75 4.73 0.10 -13.96
CA ASN A 75 3.59 0.98 -14.24
C ASN A 75 4.07 2.41 -14.49
N LEU A 76 3.86 2.89 -15.72
CA LEU A 76 4.26 4.24 -16.13
C LEU A 76 3.60 5.33 -15.26
N ASN A 77 2.39 5.08 -14.75
CA ASN A 77 1.67 6.05 -13.94
C ASN A 77 2.38 6.32 -12.61
N ILE A 78 3.15 5.37 -12.05
CA ILE A 78 3.95 5.61 -10.83
C ILE A 78 5.01 6.66 -11.12
N ILE A 79 5.75 6.48 -12.22
CA ILE A 79 6.82 7.40 -12.61
C ILE A 79 6.25 8.78 -12.91
N VAL A 80 5.13 8.85 -13.63
CA VAL A 80 4.44 10.12 -13.92
C VAL A 80 4.01 10.80 -12.62
N THR A 81 3.38 10.08 -11.69
CA THR A 81 2.90 10.62 -10.41
C THR A 81 4.05 11.21 -9.59
N ILE A 82 5.15 10.46 -9.44
CA ILE A 82 6.31 10.92 -8.65
C ILE A 82 6.96 12.13 -9.33
N SER A 83 7.16 12.06 -10.64
CA SER A 83 7.81 13.14 -11.40
C SER A 83 7.06 14.46 -11.28
N ARG A 84 5.73 14.41 -11.34
CA ARG A 84 4.89 15.58 -11.10
C ARG A 84 5.07 16.14 -9.70
N TRP A 85 5.23 15.25 -8.72
CA TRP A 85 5.44 15.64 -7.33
C TRP A 85 6.80 16.33 -7.14
N ILE A 86 7.86 15.84 -7.79
CA ILE A 86 9.19 16.47 -7.80
C ILE A 86 9.10 17.90 -8.35
N ASP A 87 8.40 18.09 -9.46
CA ASP A 87 8.25 19.41 -10.10
C ASP A 87 7.26 20.32 -9.37
N LYS A 88 6.66 19.86 -8.27
CA LYS A 88 5.56 20.55 -7.55
C LYS A 88 4.42 20.95 -8.48
N LEU A 89 4.20 20.14 -9.52
CA LEU A 89 3.13 20.37 -10.49
C LEU A 89 1.81 19.98 -9.86
N ASP A 90 0.96 20.98 -9.69
CA ASP A 90 -0.42 20.76 -9.28
C ASP A 90 -1.13 19.81 -10.26
N ALA A 91 -2.21 19.15 -9.81
CA ALA A 91 -3.12 18.32 -10.62
C ALA A 91 -3.72 19.03 -11.87
N ARG A 92 -3.33 20.29 -12.11
CA ARG A 92 -3.83 21.26 -13.08
C ARG A 92 -3.10 21.25 -14.43
N ASN A 93 -1.86 20.75 -14.51
CA ASN A 93 -1.05 20.73 -15.74
C ASN A 93 -0.75 19.29 -16.16
N ASN A 94 -1.60 18.67 -16.99
CA ASN A 94 -1.58 17.19 -17.16
C ASN A 94 -0.89 16.64 -18.43
N PHE A 95 -0.56 17.47 -19.44
CA PHE A 95 -0.09 16.91 -20.74
C PHE A 95 1.22 17.45 -21.29
N ALA A 96 1.78 18.51 -20.70
CA ALA A 96 3.12 18.96 -21.08
C ALA A 96 4.19 17.92 -20.70
N TYR A 97 4.04 17.32 -19.50
CA TYR A 97 5.03 16.40 -18.92
C TYR A 97 5.22 15.09 -19.70
N LEU A 98 4.16 14.59 -20.35
CA LEU A 98 4.23 13.36 -21.15
C LEU A 98 4.95 13.54 -22.49
N LYS A 99 5.27 14.78 -22.88
CA LYS A 99 6.02 15.07 -24.10
C LYS A 99 7.52 14.92 -23.90
N GLU A 100 8.02 15.21 -22.70
CA GLU A 100 9.44 15.11 -22.32
C GLU A 100 9.57 14.53 -20.89
N PRO A 101 9.40 13.21 -20.71
CA PRO A 101 9.47 12.60 -19.38
C PRO A 101 10.90 12.63 -18.82
N TYR A 102 11.02 12.60 -17.50
CA TYR A 102 12.30 12.37 -16.82
C TYR A 102 12.92 11.09 -17.33
N LYS A 103 14.23 11.12 -17.57
CA LYS A 103 15.02 9.91 -17.81
C LYS A 103 15.77 9.58 -16.53
N PHE A 104 15.39 8.47 -15.91
CA PHE A 104 16.01 8.02 -14.67
C PHE A 104 17.27 7.22 -14.99
N GLN A 105 18.39 7.67 -14.45
CA GLN A 105 19.63 6.90 -14.46
C GLN A 105 19.66 5.97 -13.26
N LEU A 106 19.82 4.68 -13.50
CA LEU A 106 19.97 3.69 -12.42
C LEU A 106 21.33 3.88 -11.73
N LEU A 107 21.31 4.23 -10.44
CA LEU A 107 22.50 4.29 -9.59
C LEU A 107 22.77 2.91 -8.96
N LEU A 108 21.79 2.38 -8.23
CA LEU A 108 21.90 1.14 -7.48
C LEU A 108 20.65 0.28 -7.70
N ARG A 109 20.86 -1.03 -7.83
CA ARG A 109 19.82 -2.06 -7.80
C ARG A 109 20.25 -3.17 -6.85
N GLY A 110 19.54 -3.32 -5.73
CA GLY A 110 19.94 -4.28 -4.70
C GLY A 110 20.08 -5.73 -5.18
N SER A 111 19.25 -6.19 -6.13
CA SER A 111 19.38 -7.54 -6.72
C SER A 111 20.56 -7.72 -7.69
N ARG A 112 21.25 -6.65 -8.07
CA ARG A 112 22.46 -6.65 -8.92
C ARG A 112 23.71 -6.32 -8.10
N ASP A 113 23.62 -5.28 -7.28
CA ASP A 113 24.76 -4.64 -6.61
C ASP A 113 24.91 -5.07 -5.14
N GLY A 114 23.84 -5.56 -4.50
CA GLY A 114 23.81 -5.94 -3.09
C GLY A 114 23.05 -4.94 -2.20
N PHE A 115 22.93 -5.28 -0.91
CA PHE A 115 22.11 -4.56 0.07
C PHE A 115 22.94 -4.08 1.28
N THR A 116 24.19 -3.68 1.06
CA THR A 116 25.06 -3.15 2.13
C THR A 116 25.06 -1.61 2.13
N PRO A 117 25.22 -0.95 3.28
CA PRO A 117 25.44 0.50 3.33
C PRO A 117 26.65 0.93 2.49
N LYS A 118 27.74 0.14 2.52
CA LYS A 118 28.95 0.43 1.75
C LYS A 118 28.67 0.55 0.25
N ILE A 119 27.97 -0.40 -0.36
CA ILE A 119 27.70 -0.33 -1.81
C ILE A 119 26.75 0.84 -2.14
N PHE A 120 25.84 1.18 -1.22
CA PHE A 120 24.99 2.35 -1.37
C PHE A 120 25.83 3.64 -1.41
N HIS A 121 26.72 3.85 -0.45
CA HIS A 121 27.57 5.04 -0.44
C HIS A 121 28.55 5.08 -1.62
N GLU A 122 29.15 3.95 -2.00
CA GLU A 122 30.04 3.87 -3.17
C GLU A 122 29.35 4.31 -4.49
N LEU A 123 28.05 4.01 -4.65
CA LEU A 123 27.31 4.27 -5.88
C LEU A 123 26.48 5.57 -5.85
N CYS A 124 25.99 5.96 -4.67
CA CYS A 124 25.01 7.05 -4.53
C CYS A 124 25.60 8.35 -3.97
N ASP A 125 26.72 8.31 -3.24
CA ASP A 125 27.29 9.53 -2.65
C ASP A 125 27.69 10.55 -3.73
N GLY A 126 27.49 11.82 -3.42
CA GLY A 126 27.69 12.94 -4.34
C GLY A 126 26.61 13.09 -5.42
N LYS A 127 25.58 12.22 -5.44
CA LYS A 127 24.44 12.33 -6.38
C LYS A 127 23.31 13.14 -5.75
N TYR A 128 22.81 14.14 -6.49
CA TYR A 128 21.65 14.96 -6.14
C TYR A 128 20.37 14.44 -6.80
N ASN A 129 19.21 14.92 -6.34
CA ASN A 129 17.90 14.69 -6.97
C ASN A 129 17.62 13.22 -7.26
N THR A 130 17.78 12.39 -6.23
CA THR A 130 17.68 10.95 -6.35
C THR A 130 16.32 10.45 -5.88
N ILE A 131 15.90 9.32 -6.45
CA ILE A 131 14.71 8.62 -6.01
C ILE A 131 15.04 7.17 -5.66
N THR A 132 14.50 6.73 -4.53
CA THR A 132 14.64 5.36 -4.05
C THR A 132 13.31 4.63 -4.20
N PHE A 133 13.36 3.43 -4.79
CA PHE A 133 12.23 2.51 -4.86
C PHE A 133 12.54 1.22 -4.10
N ILE A 134 11.64 0.83 -3.19
CA ILE A 134 11.77 -0.34 -2.32
C ILE A 134 10.53 -1.22 -2.55
N LYS A 135 10.73 -2.45 -3.03
CA LYS A 135 9.64 -3.44 -3.14
C LYS A 135 9.52 -4.19 -1.82
N VAL A 136 8.30 -4.28 -1.28
CA VAL A 136 8.01 -5.06 -0.09
C VAL A 136 7.97 -6.55 -0.47
N LYS A 137 8.71 -7.39 0.28
CA LYS A 137 8.81 -8.82 -0.03
C LYS A 137 7.44 -9.49 0.15
N GLY A 138 7.03 -10.26 -0.86
CA GLY A 138 5.77 -11.01 -0.83
C GLY A 138 4.53 -10.19 -1.19
N THR A 139 4.69 -8.92 -1.56
CA THR A 139 3.58 -8.06 -2.01
C THR A 139 3.97 -7.29 -3.28
N GLU A 140 2.98 -6.65 -3.91
CA GLU A 140 3.18 -5.69 -5.00
C GLU A 140 3.22 -4.23 -4.51
N GLU A 141 3.45 -4.03 -3.20
CA GLU A 141 3.61 -2.72 -2.60
C GLU A 141 5.01 -2.16 -2.90
N ILE A 142 5.04 -0.90 -3.33
CA ILE A 142 6.29 -0.15 -3.60
C ILE A 142 6.32 1.05 -2.68
N LEU A 143 7.36 1.12 -1.85
CA LEU A 143 7.68 2.26 -0.99
C LEU A 143 8.85 3.04 -1.59
N GLY A 144 9.03 4.27 -1.14
CA GLY A 144 10.19 5.03 -1.56
C GLY A 144 10.23 6.44 -1.02
N GLY A 145 11.26 7.16 -1.43
CA GLY A 145 11.45 8.56 -1.08
C GLY A 145 12.30 9.28 -2.10
N TYR A 146 12.11 10.59 -2.16
CA TYR A 146 12.87 11.51 -2.99
C TYR A 146 13.83 12.31 -2.12
N ASN A 147 15.12 12.31 -2.49
CA ASN A 147 16.15 13.12 -1.87
C ASN A 147 16.60 14.22 -2.86
N PRO A 148 16.26 15.51 -2.61
CA PRO A 148 16.73 16.62 -3.43
C PRO A 148 18.20 17.01 -3.18
N LEU A 149 18.79 16.61 -2.06
CA LEU A 149 20.17 16.91 -1.70
C LEU A 149 21.14 15.85 -2.24
N LYS A 150 22.43 16.12 -2.11
CA LYS A 150 23.47 15.10 -2.29
C LYS A 150 23.41 14.06 -1.18
N TRP A 151 23.58 12.79 -1.54
CA TRP A 151 23.95 11.76 -0.57
C TRP A 151 25.39 11.95 -0.10
N GLU A 152 25.62 11.69 1.18
CA GLU A 152 26.94 11.71 1.82
C GLU A 152 26.98 10.64 2.93
N SER A 153 28.18 10.30 3.37
CA SER A 153 28.45 9.45 4.54
C SER A 153 29.13 10.25 5.66
N SER A 154 28.62 11.44 5.97
CA SER A 154 29.22 12.43 6.88
C SER A 154 28.70 12.38 8.32
N ASP A 155 27.85 11.40 8.65
CA ASP A 155 27.20 11.19 9.95
C ASP A 155 26.37 12.41 10.44
N GLY A 156 25.71 13.10 9.52
CA GLY A 156 24.92 14.31 9.79
C GLY A 156 23.49 14.28 9.23
N TYR A 157 22.64 15.17 9.77
CA TYR A 157 21.31 15.42 9.23
C TYR A 157 21.37 16.37 8.02
N GLY A 158 20.57 16.07 7.00
CA GLY A 158 20.42 16.90 5.81
C GLY A 158 19.07 17.61 5.80
N LYS A 159 19.09 18.95 5.83
CA LYS A 159 17.87 19.77 5.77
C LYS A 159 17.31 19.84 4.36
N ALA A 160 16.14 19.26 4.12
CA ALA A 160 15.47 19.30 2.82
C ALA A 160 13.98 19.62 2.96
N ASN A 161 13.51 20.69 2.31
CA ASN A 161 12.08 21.05 2.32
C ASN A 161 11.27 20.26 1.29
N ASP A 162 11.94 19.80 0.23
CA ASP A 162 11.29 19.17 -0.93
C ASP A 162 11.41 17.65 -0.88
N SER A 163 11.88 17.10 0.25
CA SER A 163 11.92 15.66 0.49
C SER A 163 10.50 15.17 0.75
N PHE A 164 10.19 14.00 0.19
CA PHE A 164 8.92 13.34 0.42
C PHE A 164 9.11 11.83 0.36
N ILE A 165 8.21 11.12 1.02
CA ILE A 165 8.10 9.66 0.97
C ILE A 165 6.79 9.24 0.32
N PHE A 166 6.75 8.03 -0.23
CA PHE A 166 5.57 7.53 -0.90
C PHE A 166 5.34 6.04 -0.72
N SER A 167 4.09 5.62 -0.90
CA SER A 167 3.67 4.23 -1.02
C SER A 167 2.66 4.07 -2.16
N PHE A 168 2.85 3.01 -2.95
CA PHE A 168 1.92 2.56 -3.99
C PHE A 168 1.47 1.14 -3.66
N LYS A 169 0.19 0.98 -3.31
CA LYS A 169 -0.42 -0.34 -3.11
C LYS A 169 -0.72 -0.97 -4.47
N ASN A 170 -0.42 -2.27 -4.62
CA ASN A 170 -0.67 -3.05 -5.84
C ASN A 170 -0.13 -2.42 -7.12
N ASN A 171 0.92 -1.59 -7.02
CA ASN A 171 1.50 -0.88 -8.16
C ASN A 171 0.45 -0.01 -8.92
N ILE A 172 -0.58 0.49 -8.22
CA ILE A 172 -1.63 1.37 -8.75
C ILE A 172 -1.36 2.81 -8.31
N ALA A 173 -1.22 3.72 -9.27
CA ALA A 173 -0.91 5.13 -9.00
C ALA A 173 -2.06 5.94 -8.38
N LYS A 174 -3.31 5.48 -8.52
CA LYS A 174 -4.50 6.18 -8.02
C LYS A 174 -4.57 6.21 -6.49
N ASP A 175 -4.10 5.13 -5.86
CA ASP A 175 -4.15 4.96 -4.40
C ASP A 175 -2.80 5.29 -3.76
N ALA A 176 -1.98 6.09 -4.46
CA ALA A 176 -0.68 6.50 -3.99
C ALA A 176 -0.81 7.39 -2.75
N ILE A 177 -0.08 7.03 -1.70
CA ILE A 177 0.12 7.90 -0.56
C ILE A 177 1.43 8.62 -0.80
N ILE A 178 1.39 9.93 -0.99
CA ILE A 178 2.59 10.78 -0.99
C ILE A 178 2.51 11.69 0.24
N SER A 179 3.62 11.74 0.96
CA SER A 179 3.76 12.46 2.22
C SER A 179 4.99 13.34 2.17
N ASN A 180 4.80 14.65 2.26
CA ASN A 180 5.91 15.58 2.34
C ASN A 180 6.50 15.59 3.74
N ILE A 181 7.73 16.07 3.84
CA ILE A 181 8.40 16.31 5.12
C ILE A 181 7.77 17.53 5.84
N GLU A 182 7.35 17.36 7.10
CA GLU A 182 6.88 18.44 7.98
C GLU A 182 8.04 19.08 8.73
N ASN A 183 9.06 18.30 9.09
CA ASN A 183 10.25 18.78 9.78
C ASN A 183 11.51 18.64 8.90
N PRO A 184 11.82 19.65 8.06
CA PRO A 184 12.91 19.59 7.11
C PRO A 184 14.28 19.32 7.71
N GLU A 185 14.53 19.72 8.95
CA GLU A 185 15.83 19.52 9.63
C GLU A 185 16.21 18.04 9.76
N TYR A 186 15.21 17.15 9.79
CA TYR A 186 15.40 15.70 9.92
C TYR A 186 15.02 14.94 8.65
N ALA A 187 14.93 15.64 7.51
CA ALA A 187 14.49 15.05 6.24
C ALA A 187 15.37 13.89 5.80
N LEU A 188 16.69 14.01 6.02
CA LEU A 188 17.68 13.04 5.59
C LEU A 188 18.71 12.83 6.69
N TYR A 189 19.37 11.68 6.69
CA TYR A 189 20.50 11.40 7.56
C TYR A 189 21.55 10.58 6.81
N ASN A 190 22.79 11.03 6.90
CA ASN A 190 23.92 10.62 6.07
C ASN A 190 24.92 9.78 6.87
N GLY A 191 24.43 8.78 7.60
CA GLY A 191 25.28 7.90 8.42
C GLY A 191 25.95 6.81 7.60
N SER A 192 27.22 6.51 7.88
CA SER A 192 28.03 5.54 7.10
C SER A 192 27.46 4.11 7.06
N ASN A 193 26.71 3.69 8.08
CA ASN A 193 26.03 2.39 8.16
C ASN A 193 24.55 2.44 7.71
N ILE A 194 24.10 3.55 7.12
CA ILE A 194 22.71 3.80 6.75
C ILE A 194 22.57 3.81 5.23
N GLY A 195 21.50 3.19 4.73
CA GLY A 195 21.13 3.30 3.33
C GLY A 195 20.25 4.53 3.08
N PRO A 196 19.18 4.40 2.27
CA PRO A 196 18.18 5.44 2.15
C PRO A 196 17.49 5.75 3.50
N TYR A 197 17.55 7.01 3.90
CA TYR A 197 16.91 7.54 5.11
C TYR A 197 16.04 8.73 4.75
N PHE A 198 14.76 8.68 5.13
CA PHE A 198 13.81 9.76 4.91
C PHE A 198 12.98 10.05 6.16
N GLY A 199 13.18 11.22 6.78
CA GLY A 199 12.31 11.79 7.81
C GLY A 199 12.13 10.94 9.07
N SER A 200 13.11 10.09 9.44
CA SER A 200 12.95 9.05 10.47
C SER A 200 11.79 8.06 10.25
N ASP A 201 11.19 8.11 9.06
CA ASP A 201 9.90 7.50 8.75
C ASP A 201 10.08 6.34 7.80
N LEU A 202 10.96 6.46 6.81
CA LEU A 202 11.39 5.36 5.96
C LEU A 202 12.90 5.23 6.05
N ILE A 203 13.37 4.17 6.70
CA ILE A 203 14.80 3.97 6.95
C ILE A 203 15.17 2.53 6.64
N ILE A 204 16.34 2.33 6.03
CA ILE A 204 16.99 1.02 5.91
C ILE A 204 18.45 1.17 6.35
N TYR A 205 18.91 0.35 7.30
CA TYR A 205 20.27 0.44 7.84
C TYR A 205 20.78 -0.90 8.37
N SER A 206 22.09 -0.96 8.63
CA SER A 206 22.77 -2.06 9.30
C SER A 206 23.05 -1.68 10.76
N THR A 207 22.66 -2.52 11.72
CA THR A 207 23.04 -2.33 13.14
C THR A 207 24.49 -2.71 13.42
N HIS A 208 25.16 -3.31 12.44
CA HIS A 208 26.57 -3.68 12.54
C HIS A 208 27.41 -2.56 11.89
N ASP A 209 28.23 -2.92 10.92
CA ASP A 209 29.02 -2.02 10.11
C ASP A 209 28.41 -1.84 8.70
N GLU A 210 29.10 -1.04 7.90
CA GLU A 210 28.78 -0.75 6.49
C GLU A 210 28.93 -1.96 5.55
N PHE A 211 29.60 -3.03 5.98
CA PHE A 211 29.89 -4.21 5.15
C PHE A 211 28.81 -5.30 5.26
N LYS A 212 27.92 -5.22 6.26
CA LYS A 212 26.81 -6.16 6.41
C LYS A 212 25.56 -5.67 5.69
N ASP A 213 24.79 -6.64 5.20
CA ASP A 213 23.49 -6.36 4.61
C ASP A 213 22.58 -5.65 5.62
N TYR A 214 21.71 -4.80 5.09
CA TYR A 214 20.67 -4.16 5.88
C TYR A 214 19.85 -5.18 6.66
N ASN A 215 19.83 -5.03 7.98
CA ASN A 215 19.13 -5.94 8.89
C ASN A 215 18.03 -5.23 9.70
N LYS A 216 17.94 -3.90 9.60
CA LYS A 216 16.87 -3.11 10.20
C LYS A 216 16.24 -2.18 9.18
N ARG A 217 14.92 -2.04 9.31
CA ARG A 217 14.09 -1.23 8.43
C ARG A 217 12.88 -0.71 9.19
N TYR A 218 12.53 0.55 8.98
CA TYR A 218 11.40 1.19 9.63
C TYR A 218 10.49 1.85 8.60
N CYS A 219 9.19 1.75 8.83
CA CYS A 219 8.17 2.50 8.12
C CYS A 219 7.13 3.03 9.13
N ARG A 220 7.27 4.29 9.58
CA ARG A 220 6.42 4.94 10.59
C ARG A 220 6.09 6.39 10.20
N LYS A 221 5.32 7.08 11.04
CA LYS A 221 5.03 8.52 10.91
C LYS A 221 5.65 9.26 12.10
N ARG A 222 6.63 10.11 11.84
CA ARG A 222 7.35 10.93 12.83
C ARG A 222 7.58 12.34 12.31
N TYR A 223 8.17 12.50 11.13
CA TYR A 223 8.49 13.84 10.59
C TYR A 223 7.84 14.15 9.25
N ASN A 224 7.16 13.19 8.60
CA ASN A 224 6.36 13.44 7.41
C ASN A 224 4.87 13.61 7.75
N GLU A 225 4.14 14.27 6.85
CA GLU A 225 2.72 14.64 6.99
C GLU A 225 1.78 13.45 7.26
N LYS A 226 2.02 12.33 6.60
CA LYS A 226 1.14 11.16 6.53
C LYS A 226 1.94 9.89 6.78
N LYS A 227 1.27 8.91 7.41
CA LYS A 227 1.76 7.54 7.45
C LYS A 227 1.62 6.93 6.05
N ILE A 228 2.70 6.42 5.47
CA ILE A 228 2.67 5.85 4.11
C ILE A 228 2.37 4.36 4.06
N ARG A 229 2.50 3.66 5.20
CA ARG A 229 2.20 2.22 5.27
C ARG A 229 1.63 1.88 6.62
N ASP A 230 0.51 1.18 6.61
CA ASP A 230 -0.09 0.53 7.77
C ASP A 230 0.69 -0.77 8.03
N ALA A 231 1.96 -0.66 8.41
CA ALA A 231 2.73 -1.86 8.66
C ALA A 231 2.35 -2.45 10.02
N GLU A 232 1.93 -3.71 9.96
CA GLU A 232 2.06 -4.75 11.00
C GLU A 232 3.55 -5.03 11.35
N ASP A 233 4.50 -4.29 10.77
CA ASP A 233 5.95 -4.38 11.02
C ASP A 233 6.39 -3.54 12.24
N ASP A 234 5.63 -3.55 13.34
CA ASP A 234 6.24 -3.40 14.68
C ASP A 234 6.89 -4.75 15.03
N ASP A 235 7.91 -5.10 14.24
CA ASP A 235 8.83 -6.21 14.52
C ASP A 235 9.75 -5.87 15.72
N GLU A 236 9.62 -4.66 16.25
CA GLU A 236 10.16 -4.24 17.53
C GLU A 236 9.03 -4.27 18.55
N TYR A 237 9.21 -5.05 19.61
CA TYR A 237 8.32 -5.20 20.77
C TYR A 237 7.19 -6.24 20.70
N TYR A 238 7.09 -7.07 19.64
CA TYR A 238 6.22 -8.24 19.73
C TYR A 238 6.68 -9.16 20.87
N ASP A 239 5.76 -9.49 21.77
CA ASP A 239 5.98 -10.35 22.95
C ASP A 239 5.33 -11.73 22.77
N ILE A 240 4.73 -11.97 21.59
CA ILE A 240 4.08 -13.23 21.23
C ILE A 240 4.19 -13.60 19.75
N THR A 241 4.30 -14.90 19.49
CA THR A 241 4.04 -15.53 18.18
C THR A 241 2.76 -16.37 18.21
N ILE A 242 2.00 -16.32 17.11
CA ILE A 242 0.74 -17.04 16.91
C ILE A 242 0.91 -17.92 15.68
N GLU A 243 0.91 -19.24 15.88
CA GLU A 243 0.81 -20.21 14.79
C GLU A 243 -0.66 -20.39 14.42
N VAL A 244 -1.01 -20.15 13.17
CA VAL A 244 -2.39 -20.20 12.67
C VAL A 244 -2.50 -21.22 11.54
N GLY A 245 -3.58 -21.99 11.54
CA GLY A 245 -3.90 -22.98 10.52
C GLY A 245 -3.44 -24.40 10.86
N GLU A 246 -3.67 -25.30 9.92
CA GLU A 246 -3.29 -26.72 9.97
C GLU A 246 -2.47 -27.10 8.74
N ASP A 247 -1.56 -28.06 8.90
CA ASP A 247 -0.70 -28.53 7.80
C ASP A 247 -1.52 -28.95 6.58
N PRO A 248 -1.14 -28.51 5.35
CA PRO A 248 0.11 -27.81 5.01
C PRO A 248 0.04 -26.27 5.09
N ASN A 249 -1.08 -25.68 5.50
CA ASN A 249 -1.38 -24.24 5.43
C ASN A 249 -1.21 -23.56 6.79
N VAL A 250 0.02 -23.55 7.30
CA VAL A 250 0.37 -22.91 8.58
C VAL A 250 1.12 -21.59 8.35
N LYS A 251 0.77 -20.54 9.09
CA LYS A 251 1.58 -19.30 9.17
C LYS A 251 1.86 -18.92 10.61
N ILE A 252 3.05 -18.36 10.85
CA ILE A 252 3.42 -17.77 12.13
C ILE A 252 3.28 -16.26 12.01
N LEU A 253 2.49 -15.67 12.90
CA LEU A 253 2.22 -14.24 12.97
C LEU A 253 2.80 -13.67 14.28
N ARG A 254 3.25 -12.42 14.24
CA ARG A 254 3.80 -11.69 15.39
C ARG A 254 2.79 -10.66 15.86
N ALA A 255 2.67 -10.48 17.17
CA ALA A 255 1.68 -9.58 17.75
C ALA A 255 2.06 -9.14 19.18
N HIS A 256 1.19 -8.34 19.79
CA HIS A 256 1.34 -7.79 21.14
C HIS A 256 0.28 -8.36 22.08
N MET A 257 0.69 -9.07 23.14
CA MET A 257 -0.18 -9.70 24.13
C MET A 257 -1.13 -8.69 24.78
N SER A 258 -0.66 -7.47 25.05
CA SER A 258 -1.46 -6.39 25.65
C SER A 258 -2.70 -6.06 24.81
N ILE A 259 -2.53 -5.88 23.50
CA ILE A 259 -3.61 -5.58 22.56
C ILE A 259 -4.55 -6.78 22.43
N LEU A 260 -4.00 -7.99 22.22
CA LEU A 260 -4.80 -9.21 22.08
C LEU A 260 -5.64 -9.50 23.33
N CYS A 261 -5.07 -9.36 24.52
CA CYS A 261 -5.76 -9.61 25.79
C CYS A 261 -6.83 -8.56 26.09
N TYR A 262 -6.62 -7.33 25.63
CA TYR A 262 -7.61 -6.27 25.76
C TYR A 262 -8.81 -6.50 24.84
N ARG A 263 -8.56 -6.85 23.57
CA ARG A 263 -9.58 -6.96 22.53
C ARG A 263 -10.30 -8.30 22.51
N SER A 264 -9.66 -9.40 22.89
CA SER A 264 -10.24 -10.74 22.89
C SER A 264 -10.20 -11.38 24.29
N PRO A 265 -11.37 -11.63 24.91
CA PRO A 265 -11.46 -12.39 26.15
C PRO A 265 -10.92 -13.82 26.01
N TYR A 266 -11.09 -14.45 24.83
CA TYR A 266 -10.57 -15.78 24.54
C TYR A 266 -9.04 -15.81 24.57
N LEU A 267 -8.40 -14.91 23.82
CA LEU A 267 -6.94 -14.80 23.80
C LEU A 267 -6.40 -14.44 25.18
N ARG A 268 -7.08 -13.55 25.92
CA ARG A 268 -6.71 -13.25 27.32
C ARG A 268 -6.67 -14.49 28.20
N ARG A 269 -7.67 -15.38 28.08
CA ARG A 269 -7.73 -16.63 28.87
C ARG A 269 -6.58 -17.57 28.50
N ILE A 270 -6.35 -17.82 27.22
CA ILE A 270 -5.27 -18.71 26.75
C ILE A 270 -3.90 -18.18 27.19
N LEU A 271 -3.67 -16.87 27.05
CA LEU A 271 -2.40 -16.25 27.40
C LEU A 271 -2.16 -16.19 28.91
N ALA A 272 -3.22 -16.04 29.72
CA ALA A 272 -3.11 -16.14 31.17
C ALA A 272 -2.70 -17.55 31.62
N SER A 273 -3.23 -18.60 30.99
CA SER A 273 -2.88 -20.00 31.30
C SER A 273 -1.43 -20.37 30.95
N ASN A 274 -0.83 -19.68 29.97
CA ASN A 274 0.55 -19.91 29.56
C ASN A 274 1.60 -19.25 30.48
N LYS A 275 1.23 -18.25 31.30
CA LYS A 275 2.16 -17.59 32.23
C LYS A 275 2.83 -18.54 33.23
N ASN A 276 2.19 -19.65 33.59
CA ASN A 276 2.71 -20.61 34.57
C ASN A 276 3.80 -21.55 34.00
N ARG A 277 4.07 -21.52 32.69
CA ARG A 277 5.12 -22.34 32.05
C ARG A 277 6.41 -21.59 31.75
N ASN A 278 6.40 -20.26 31.87
CA ASN A 278 7.54 -19.41 31.49
C ASN A 278 8.52 -19.26 32.67
N LYS A 279 9.27 -20.33 32.95
CA LYS A 279 10.62 -20.19 33.52
C LYS A 279 11.55 -20.03 32.31
N GLU A 280 12.32 -18.95 32.30
CA GLU A 280 13.27 -18.52 31.23
C GLU A 280 12.64 -17.70 30.10
N ASN A 281 13.44 -16.80 29.51
CA ASN A 281 13.12 -15.74 28.53
C ASN A 281 12.57 -16.24 27.17
N ILE A 282 11.64 -17.18 27.19
CA ILE A 282 11.02 -17.75 26.00
C ILE A 282 9.83 -16.87 25.61
N LEU A 283 9.87 -16.36 24.37
CA LEU A 283 8.78 -15.62 23.74
C LEU A 283 7.47 -16.41 23.84
N SER A 284 6.36 -15.76 24.21
CA SER A 284 5.07 -16.45 24.32
C SER A 284 4.64 -17.00 22.95
N HIS A 285 4.04 -18.19 22.96
CA HIS A 285 3.60 -18.87 21.75
C HIS A 285 2.20 -19.48 21.95
N ILE A 286 1.33 -19.31 20.97
CA ILE A 286 0.01 -19.96 20.93
C ILE A 286 -0.27 -20.52 19.53
N LYS A 287 -1.16 -21.53 19.48
CA LYS A 287 -1.60 -22.17 18.24
C LYS A 287 -3.11 -22.04 18.08
N LEU A 288 -3.55 -21.61 16.90
CA LEU A 288 -4.94 -21.45 16.48
C LEU A 288 -5.19 -22.28 15.22
N SER A 289 -5.42 -23.58 15.39
CA SER A 289 -5.56 -24.53 14.28
C SER A 289 -6.86 -24.38 13.50
N LYS A 290 -7.95 -23.99 14.17
CA LYS A 290 -9.31 -23.94 13.57
C LYS A 290 -9.54 -22.75 12.64
N ILE A 291 -8.64 -21.77 12.68
CA ILE A 291 -8.76 -20.54 11.90
C ILE A 291 -7.71 -20.59 10.80
N SER A 292 -8.09 -20.26 9.56
CA SER A 292 -7.12 -20.17 8.47
C SER A 292 -6.21 -18.94 8.65
N PRO A 293 -4.97 -18.99 8.13
CA PRO A 293 -4.07 -17.84 8.21
C PRO A 293 -4.63 -16.56 7.60
N GLU A 294 -5.33 -16.67 6.46
CA GLU A 294 -5.93 -15.55 5.74
C GLU A 294 -7.03 -14.87 6.56
N VAL A 295 -7.94 -15.67 7.14
CA VAL A 295 -9.02 -15.18 8.00
C VAL A 295 -8.45 -14.52 9.26
N PHE A 296 -7.47 -15.16 9.90
CA PHE A 296 -6.89 -14.59 11.12
C PHE A 296 -6.12 -13.29 10.84
N GLN A 297 -5.48 -13.13 9.68
CA GLN A 297 -4.86 -11.84 9.31
C GLN A 297 -5.90 -10.72 9.24
N ILE A 298 -7.09 -10.99 8.70
CA ILE A 298 -8.19 -10.01 8.66
C ILE A 298 -8.67 -9.68 10.08
N ILE A 299 -8.86 -10.71 10.92
CA ILE A 299 -9.24 -10.51 12.32
C ILE A 299 -8.16 -9.73 13.09
N LEU A 300 -6.88 -10.02 12.85
CA LEU A 300 -5.78 -9.34 13.49
C LEU A 300 -5.78 -7.85 13.12
N LYS A 301 -6.02 -7.50 11.86
CA LYS A 301 -6.20 -6.11 11.43
C LYS A 301 -7.36 -5.43 12.15
N TYR A 302 -8.50 -6.11 12.29
CA TYR A 302 -9.63 -5.58 13.06
C TYR A 302 -9.28 -5.39 14.55
N ILE A 303 -8.54 -6.31 15.16
CA ILE A 303 -8.11 -6.21 16.56
C ILE A 303 -7.28 -4.94 16.78
N TYR A 304 -6.37 -4.61 15.87
CA TYR A 304 -5.51 -3.43 15.96
C TYR A 304 -6.19 -2.14 15.52
N GLY A 305 -6.96 -2.19 14.42
CA GLY A 305 -7.50 -1.01 13.75
C GLY A 305 -8.94 -0.69 14.08
N GLY A 306 -9.68 -1.60 14.73
CA GLY A 306 -11.10 -1.44 15.05
C GLY A 306 -12.04 -1.36 13.84
N THR A 307 -11.53 -1.57 12.62
CA THR A 307 -12.28 -1.45 11.37
C THR A 307 -12.15 -2.71 10.54
N LEU A 308 -13.21 -3.06 9.81
CA LEU A 308 -13.25 -4.21 8.90
C LEU A 308 -13.74 -3.74 7.52
N SER A 309 -13.02 -4.12 6.47
CA SER A 309 -13.44 -3.88 5.08
C SER A 309 -13.95 -5.16 4.45
N LEU A 310 -15.22 -5.17 4.05
CA LEU A 310 -15.90 -6.33 3.45
C LEU A 310 -16.04 -6.24 1.91
N ASN A 311 -15.64 -5.12 1.30
CA ASN A 311 -15.98 -4.79 -0.10
C ASN A 311 -15.32 -5.71 -1.14
N GLU A 312 -14.29 -6.45 -0.76
CA GLU A 312 -13.49 -7.29 -1.66
C GLU A 312 -13.59 -8.80 -1.35
N GLN A 313 -14.40 -9.18 -0.35
CA GLN A 313 -14.50 -10.56 0.13
C GLN A 313 -15.74 -11.26 -0.42
N ASP A 314 -15.59 -12.52 -0.83
CA ASP A 314 -16.74 -13.36 -1.14
C ASP A 314 -17.54 -13.68 0.13
N THR A 315 -18.84 -13.94 -0.02
CA THR A 315 -19.75 -14.13 1.11
C THR A 315 -19.36 -15.32 2.01
N LEU A 316 -18.73 -16.36 1.45
CA LEU A 316 -18.28 -17.52 2.21
C LEU A 316 -17.09 -17.16 3.11
N GLU A 317 -16.18 -16.32 2.62
CA GLU A 317 -15.06 -15.80 3.41
C GLU A 317 -15.56 -14.91 4.55
N ILE A 318 -16.58 -14.07 4.31
CA ILE A 318 -17.22 -13.28 5.37
C ILE A 318 -17.84 -14.19 6.44
N LEU A 319 -18.43 -15.33 6.05
CA LEU A 319 -18.94 -16.32 7.00
C LEU A 319 -17.81 -16.93 7.85
N LYS A 320 -16.67 -17.25 7.24
CA LYS A 320 -15.49 -17.74 8.00
C LYS A 320 -14.95 -16.69 8.96
N ILE A 321 -14.96 -15.41 8.59
CA ILE A 321 -14.58 -14.30 9.47
C ILE A 321 -15.55 -14.22 10.66
N LEU A 322 -16.86 -14.36 10.43
CA LEU A 322 -17.86 -14.40 11.51
C LEU A 322 -17.59 -15.57 12.47
N ILE A 323 -17.34 -16.78 11.95
CA ILE A 323 -17.03 -17.95 12.76
C ILE A 323 -15.75 -17.72 13.58
N ALA A 324 -14.70 -17.19 12.97
CA ALA A 324 -13.44 -16.89 13.66
C ALA A 324 -13.60 -15.79 14.73
N ALA A 325 -14.42 -14.76 14.45
CA ALA A 325 -14.72 -13.70 15.40
C ALA A 325 -15.45 -14.23 16.64
N GLU A 326 -16.39 -15.17 16.43
CA GLU A 326 -17.09 -15.87 17.51
C GLU A 326 -16.13 -16.72 18.34
N GLU A 327 -15.28 -17.53 17.68
CA GLU A 327 -14.30 -18.39 18.38
C GLU A 327 -13.35 -17.54 19.24
N LEU A 328 -12.97 -16.36 18.76
CA LEU A 328 -12.10 -15.41 19.45
C LEU A 328 -12.87 -14.49 20.42
N LEU A 329 -14.18 -14.66 20.58
CA LEU A 329 -15.07 -13.88 21.47
C LEU A 329 -15.02 -12.37 21.19
N LEU A 330 -15.03 -11.97 19.91
CA LEU A 330 -15.05 -10.58 19.47
C LEU A 330 -16.50 -10.10 19.25
N GLN A 331 -17.27 -9.93 20.34
CA GLN A 331 -18.73 -9.73 20.27
C GLN A 331 -19.17 -8.56 19.37
N GLU A 332 -18.50 -7.41 19.46
CA GLU A 332 -18.81 -6.24 18.61
C GLU A 332 -18.74 -6.58 17.10
N LEU A 333 -17.75 -7.39 16.72
CA LEU A 333 -17.59 -7.83 15.33
C LEU A 333 -18.64 -8.88 14.95
N VAL A 334 -18.96 -9.80 15.87
CA VAL A 334 -20.01 -10.82 15.68
C VAL A 334 -21.36 -10.14 15.42
N ASP A 335 -21.75 -9.17 16.24
CA ASP A 335 -23.01 -8.45 16.10
C ASP A 335 -23.07 -7.68 14.77
N TYR A 336 -21.99 -6.99 14.41
CA TYR A 336 -21.88 -6.29 13.13
C TYR A 336 -22.04 -7.23 11.94
N LEU A 337 -21.36 -8.37 11.95
CA LEU A 337 -21.37 -9.33 10.85
C LEU A 337 -22.72 -10.04 10.71
N GLN A 338 -23.36 -10.43 11.81
CA GLN A 338 -24.71 -11.02 11.77
C GLN A 338 -25.72 -10.06 11.12
N LYS A 339 -25.73 -8.81 11.57
CA LYS A 339 -26.56 -7.75 10.99
C LYS A 339 -26.25 -7.54 9.51
N TYR A 340 -24.98 -7.49 9.14
CA TYR A 340 -24.56 -7.36 7.74
C TYR A 340 -25.12 -8.49 6.87
N PHE A 341 -25.06 -9.74 7.35
CA PHE A 341 -25.60 -10.90 6.66
C PHE A 341 -27.11 -10.78 6.43
N ILE A 342 -27.87 -10.44 7.47
CA ILE A 342 -29.33 -10.29 7.41
C ILE A 342 -29.73 -9.16 6.44
N GLU A 343 -29.08 -8.01 6.54
CA GLU A 343 -29.45 -6.82 5.76
C GLU A 343 -28.97 -6.87 4.31
N ASN A 344 -27.83 -7.50 4.02
CA ASN A 344 -27.16 -7.38 2.72
C ASN A 344 -26.98 -8.71 1.98
N LYS A 345 -27.14 -9.85 2.66
CA LYS A 345 -26.85 -11.19 2.12
C LYS A 345 -27.98 -12.19 2.34
N SER A 346 -29.20 -11.73 2.63
CA SER A 346 -30.38 -12.58 2.87
C SER A 346 -30.64 -13.61 1.78
N GLU A 347 -30.65 -13.20 0.50
CA GLU A 347 -30.85 -14.12 -0.63
C GLU A 347 -29.76 -15.21 -0.69
N TRP A 348 -28.51 -14.85 -0.40
CA TRP A 348 -27.42 -15.81 -0.35
C TRP A 348 -27.59 -16.79 0.82
N MET A 349 -28.05 -16.31 1.98
CA MET A 349 -28.33 -17.15 3.14
C MET A 349 -29.46 -18.15 2.87
N GLU A 350 -30.52 -17.73 2.18
CA GLU A 350 -31.62 -18.63 1.77
C GLU A 350 -31.12 -19.72 0.81
N GLN A 351 -30.28 -19.36 -0.16
CA GLN A 351 -29.65 -20.32 -1.08
C GLN A 351 -28.70 -21.30 -0.37
N HIS A 352 -28.12 -20.91 0.77
CA HIS A 352 -27.18 -21.69 1.56
C HIS A 352 -27.73 -22.05 2.95
N PHE A 353 -29.05 -22.23 3.05
CA PHE A 353 -29.76 -22.40 4.32
C PHE A 353 -29.17 -23.49 5.21
N GLU A 354 -28.85 -24.67 4.66
CA GLU A 354 -28.26 -25.78 5.42
C GLU A 354 -26.93 -25.37 6.09
N LEU A 355 -26.08 -24.65 5.35
CA LEU A 355 -24.79 -24.18 5.85
C LEU A 355 -24.97 -23.15 6.96
N ILE A 356 -25.86 -22.17 6.77
CA ILE A 356 -26.15 -21.13 7.75
C ILE A 356 -26.75 -21.74 9.01
N HIS A 357 -27.77 -22.60 8.86
CA HIS A 357 -28.40 -23.29 9.98
C HIS A 357 -27.39 -24.15 10.75
N ARG A 358 -26.57 -24.95 10.06
CA ARG A 358 -25.55 -25.75 10.75
C ARG A 358 -24.56 -24.87 11.51
N THR A 359 -24.15 -23.74 10.93
CA THR A 359 -23.19 -22.82 11.54
C THR A 359 -23.79 -22.08 12.73
N SER A 360 -25.02 -21.57 12.59
CA SER A 360 -25.68 -20.78 13.63
C SER A 360 -26.00 -21.62 14.87
N PHE A 361 -26.34 -22.90 14.70
CA PHE A 361 -26.64 -23.81 15.82
C PHE A 361 -25.39 -24.52 16.41
N GLN A 362 -24.21 -24.35 15.81
CA GLN A 362 -22.95 -24.83 16.40
C GLN A 362 -22.46 -23.94 17.55
N SER A 363 -22.94 -22.70 17.65
CA SER A 363 -22.62 -21.77 18.73
C SER A 363 -23.87 -21.12 19.31
N ASN A 364 -23.90 -20.91 20.63
CA ASN A 364 -24.97 -20.16 21.30
C ASN A 364 -24.87 -18.64 21.09
N SER A 365 -23.80 -18.17 20.44
CA SER A 365 -23.49 -16.73 20.29
C SER A 365 -24.07 -16.12 19.01
N LEU A 366 -24.54 -16.93 18.06
CA LEU A 366 -25.05 -16.48 16.75
C LEU A 366 -26.59 -16.34 16.72
N LEU A 367 -27.14 -15.68 17.73
CA LEU A 367 -28.60 -15.62 17.97
C LEU A 367 -29.38 -14.94 16.85
N GLU A 368 -28.84 -13.90 16.21
CA GLU A 368 -29.56 -13.20 15.14
C GLU A 368 -29.71 -14.09 13.91
N LEU A 369 -28.67 -14.85 13.56
CA LEU A 369 -28.74 -15.84 12.48
C LEU A 369 -29.57 -17.07 12.82
N GLN A 370 -29.82 -17.36 14.10
CA GLN A 370 -30.76 -18.40 14.52
C GLN A 370 -32.22 -17.96 14.42
N GLN A 371 -32.48 -16.65 14.48
CA GLN A 371 -33.82 -16.06 14.42
C GLN A 371 -34.25 -15.65 13.00
N PHE A 372 -33.30 -15.52 12.08
CA PHE A 372 -33.53 -15.36 10.65
C PHE A 372 -34.09 -16.66 10.05
#